data_AF-A0A3F3QHP9-F1
#
_entry.id   AF-A0A3F3QHP9-F1
#
_cell.length_a   1.000
_cell.length_b   1.000
_cell.length_c   1.000
_cell.angle_alpha   90.00
_cell.angle_beta   90.00
_cell.angle_gamma   90.00
#
_symmetry.space_group_name_H-M   'P 1'
#
loop_
_entity.id
_entity.type
_entity.pdbx_description
1 polymer ?
#
loop_
_entity_poly.entity_id
_entity_poly.type
_entity_poly.pdbx_seq_one_letter_code
_entity_poly.pdbx_strand_id
1 'polypeptide(L)'
;MAAPKFVCANLKPDCTDCKEEGKFACKGCRLVNYCGPECQKAHWPQHKIDCKSSLSKETWQPAYMLERQQLSLPSVMASMKFAGPNKYQWGNTPAVDVLQLESN
;
A
#
# COMPACT_ATOMS: atom_id res chain seq x y z
N MET A 1 0.23 -5.63 26.38
CA MET A 1 0.11 -4.95 25.09
C MET A 1 -1.37 -4.73 24.81
N ALA A 2 -1.83 -3.50 24.61
CA ALA A 2 -3.24 -3.22 24.33
C ALA A 2 -3.59 -3.67 22.90
N ALA A 3 -4.75 -4.28 22.71
CA ALA A 3 -5.22 -4.67 21.40
C ALA A 3 -5.51 -3.42 20.54
N PRO A 4 -5.15 -3.43 19.24
CA PRO A 4 -5.49 -2.32 18.34
C PRO A 4 -7.00 -2.19 18.22
N LYS A 5 -7.52 -0.98 18.45
CA LYS A 5 -8.93 -0.66 18.28
C LYS A 5 -9.20 -0.28 16.83
N PHE A 6 -10.03 -1.05 16.16
CA PHE A 6 -10.44 -0.76 14.79
C PHE A 6 -11.76 0.01 14.79
N VAL A 7 -11.88 0.99 13.90
CA VAL A 7 -13.11 1.75 13.68
C VAL A 7 -14.00 0.98 12.70
N CYS A 8 -15.31 1.06 12.85
CA CYS A 8 -16.25 0.51 11.88
C CYS A 8 -16.08 1.18 10.50
N ALA A 9 -15.97 0.37 9.45
CA ALA A 9 -15.81 0.86 8.09
C ALA A 9 -17.09 1.50 7.49
N ASN A 10 -18.23 1.37 8.15
CA ASN A 10 -19.46 2.08 7.78
C ASN A 10 -19.53 3.49 8.40
N LEU A 11 -18.41 4.06 8.85
CA LEU A 11 -18.36 5.43 9.37
C LEU A 11 -18.26 6.43 8.22
N LYS A 12 -19.28 7.27 8.05
CA LYS A 12 -19.24 8.42 7.13
C LYS A 12 -18.39 9.56 7.69
N PRO A 13 -17.77 10.40 6.83
CA PRO A 13 -16.97 11.56 7.26
C PRO A 13 -17.75 12.54 8.15
N ASP A 14 -19.06 12.63 7.96
CA ASP A 14 -19.94 13.49 8.75
C ASP A 14 -20.26 12.93 10.14
N CYS A 15 -19.66 11.79 10.53
CA CYS A 15 -19.90 11.08 11.81
C CYS A 15 -21.38 10.76 12.10
N THR A 16 -22.23 10.71 11.07
CA THR A 16 -23.67 10.48 11.18
C THR A 16 -24.03 8.99 11.30
N ASP A 17 -23.11 8.09 10.96
CA ASP A 17 -23.29 6.63 10.95
C ASP A 17 -22.61 5.92 12.17
N CYS A 18 -22.37 4.60 12.08
CA CYS A 18 -21.82 3.77 13.17
C CYS A 18 -20.46 4.29 13.66
N LYS A 19 -20.43 4.82 14.89
CA LYS A 19 -19.21 5.25 15.60
C LYS A 19 -18.61 4.16 16.51
N GLU A 20 -19.18 2.96 16.45
CA GLU A 20 -18.76 1.82 17.27
C GLU A 20 -17.45 1.20 16.77
N GLU A 21 -16.79 0.48 17.66
CA GLU A 21 -15.59 -0.29 17.36
C GLU A 21 -15.91 -1.46 16.40
N GLY A 22 -15.08 -1.61 15.37
CA GLY A 22 -15.14 -2.69 14.40
C GLY A 22 -14.62 -4.00 14.98
N LYS A 23 -15.53 -4.86 15.46
CA LYS A 23 -15.21 -6.16 16.07
C LYS A 23 -15.06 -7.29 15.07
N PHE A 24 -15.64 -7.15 13.87
CA PHE A 24 -15.72 -8.22 12.88
C PHE A 24 -15.04 -7.82 11.58
N ALA A 25 -13.98 -8.53 11.21
CA ALA A 25 -13.34 -8.34 9.91
C ALA A 25 -14.22 -8.88 8.77
N CYS A 26 -14.16 -8.24 7.61
CA CYS A 26 -14.76 -8.78 6.39
C CYS A 26 -14.13 -10.14 6.06
N LYS A 27 -14.97 -11.19 5.91
CA LYS A 27 -14.48 -12.55 5.63
C LYS A 27 -13.80 -12.71 4.26
N GLY A 28 -14.13 -11.83 3.30
CA GLY A 28 -13.56 -11.88 1.95
C GLY A 28 -12.16 -11.29 1.88
N CYS A 29 -12.03 -9.99 2.11
CA CYS A 29 -10.76 -9.28 1.98
C CYS A 29 -9.95 -9.18 3.27
N ARG A 30 -10.59 -9.30 4.46
CA ARG A 30 -9.97 -9.09 5.79
C ARG A 30 -9.32 -7.71 5.99
N LEU A 31 -9.58 -6.75 5.11
CA LEU A 31 -8.99 -5.39 5.15
C LEU A 31 -9.78 -4.40 5.99
N VAL A 32 -11.08 -4.61 6.14
CA VAL A 32 -11.98 -3.68 6.84
C VAL A 32 -12.72 -4.39 7.98
N ASN A 33 -13.02 -3.65 9.04
CA ASN A 33 -13.74 -4.14 10.21
C ASN A 33 -15.10 -3.45 10.35
N TYR A 34 -16.09 -4.18 10.85
CA TYR A 34 -17.45 -3.70 11.06
C TYR A 34 -17.88 -3.92 12.50
N CYS A 35 -18.71 -3.00 13.01
CA CYS A 35 -19.34 -3.14 14.32
C CYS A 35 -20.32 -4.34 14.36
N GLY A 36 -20.89 -4.70 13.21
CA GLY A 36 -21.75 -5.87 13.05
C GLY A 36 -22.19 -6.09 11.58
N PRO A 37 -23.03 -7.12 11.31
CA PRO A 37 -23.47 -7.46 9.96
C PRO A 37 -24.32 -6.38 9.29
N GLU A 38 -25.04 -5.58 10.07
CA GLU A 38 -25.89 -4.50 9.54
C GLU A 38 -25.04 -3.41 8.86
N CYS A 39 -23.93 -3.01 9.49
CA CYS A 39 -22.99 -2.05 8.90
C CYS A 39 -22.23 -2.63 7.70
N GLN A 40 -21.94 -3.92 7.71
CA GLN A 40 -21.37 -4.58 6.53
C GLN A 40 -22.34 -4.52 5.35
N LYS A 41 -23.63 -4.83 5.56
CA LYS A 41 -24.66 -4.76 4.51
C LYS A 41 -24.87 -3.35 3.99
N ALA A 42 -24.92 -2.36 4.89
CA ALA A 42 -25.08 -0.95 4.52
C ALA A 42 -23.91 -0.44 3.68
N HIS A 43 -22.67 -0.79 4.06
CA HIS A 43 -21.46 -0.39 3.32
C HIS A 43 -21.19 -1.27 2.07
N TRP A 44 -21.85 -2.43 1.94
CA TRP A 44 -21.60 -3.41 0.89
C TRP A 44 -21.65 -2.87 -0.55
N PRO A 45 -22.61 -1.99 -0.95
CA PRO A 45 -22.68 -1.48 -2.31
C PRO A 45 -21.39 -0.77 -2.75
N GLN A 46 -20.72 -0.08 -1.84
CA GLN A 46 -19.43 0.56 -2.06
C GLN A 46 -18.29 -0.45 -1.90
N HIS A 47 -18.27 -1.19 -0.79
CA HIS A 47 -17.19 -2.10 -0.44
C HIS A 47 -17.00 -3.28 -1.42
N LYS A 48 -18.06 -3.75 -2.08
CA LYS A 48 -18.00 -4.95 -2.95
C LYS A 48 -16.95 -4.86 -4.06
N ILE A 49 -16.67 -3.64 -4.55
CA ILE A 49 -15.73 -3.37 -5.64
C ILE A 49 -14.32 -3.68 -5.15
N ASP A 50 -13.95 -3.11 -4.00
CA ASP A 50 -12.64 -3.30 -3.38
C ASP A 50 -12.50 -4.69 -2.79
N CYS A 51 -13.56 -5.24 -2.19
CA CYS A 51 -13.56 -6.56 -1.58
C CYS A 51 -13.27 -7.68 -2.61
N LYS A 52 -13.66 -7.48 -3.87
CA LYS A 52 -13.44 -8.44 -4.96
C LYS A 52 -12.24 -8.07 -5.84
N SER A 53 -11.49 -7.03 -5.46
CA SER A 53 -10.28 -6.64 -6.18
C SER A 53 -9.28 -7.79 -6.26
N SER A 54 -8.58 -7.89 -7.39
CA SER A 54 -7.48 -8.84 -7.55
C SER A 54 -6.37 -8.61 -6.53
N LEU A 55 -6.22 -7.37 -6.03
CA LEU A 55 -5.26 -6.97 -5.01
C LEU A 55 -5.44 -7.72 -3.69
N SER A 56 -6.67 -8.16 -3.39
CA SER A 56 -6.99 -8.87 -2.14
C SER A 56 -6.74 -10.38 -2.21
N LYS A 57 -6.27 -10.91 -3.35
CA LYS A 57 -6.01 -12.35 -3.53
C LYS A 57 -4.60 -12.70 -3.06
N GLU A 58 -4.43 -13.88 -2.48
CA GLU A 58 -3.11 -14.41 -2.11
C GLU A 58 -2.18 -14.58 -3.32
N THR A 59 -2.76 -14.81 -4.50
CA THR A 59 -2.03 -14.94 -5.76
C THR A 59 -1.72 -13.61 -6.42
N TRP A 60 -2.01 -12.48 -5.77
CA TRP A 60 -1.73 -11.18 -6.34
C TRP A 60 -0.22 -11.00 -6.53
N GLN A 61 0.15 -10.57 -7.73
CA GLN A 61 1.51 -10.19 -8.08
C GLN A 61 1.50 -8.72 -8.51
N PRO A 62 2.45 -7.90 -8.05
CA PRO A 62 2.56 -6.52 -8.51
C PRO A 62 2.88 -6.49 -10.01
N ALA A 63 2.41 -5.45 -10.70
CA ALA A 63 2.52 -5.35 -12.16
C ALA A 63 3.95 -5.54 -12.66
N TYR A 64 4.95 -4.98 -11.96
CA TYR A 64 6.37 -5.10 -12.33
C TYR A 64 6.92 -6.54 -12.26
N MET A 65 6.27 -7.48 -11.56
CA MET A 65 6.67 -8.89 -11.56
C MET A 65 6.17 -9.64 -12.79
N LEU A 66 5.07 -9.18 -13.39
CA LEU A 66 4.49 -9.75 -14.61
C LEU A 66 5.04 -9.04 -15.85
N GLU A 67 5.24 -7.74 -15.72
CA GLU A 67 5.84 -6.90 -16.74
C GLU A 67 7.33 -7.23 -16.74
N ARG A 68 7.79 -7.95 -17.76
CA ARG A 68 9.22 -7.99 -18.11
C ARG A 68 9.63 -6.60 -18.59
N GLN A 69 9.62 -5.63 -17.69
CA GLN A 69 10.45 -4.46 -17.89
C GLN A 69 11.87 -4.98 -17.84
N GLN A 70 12.44 -5.20 -19.04
CA GLN A 70 13.80 -4.77 -19.24
C GLN A 70 13.83 -3.34 -18.73
N LEU A 71 14.33 -3.16 -17.51
CA LEU A 71 14.81 -1.88 -17.05
C LEU A 71 15.89 -1.51 -18.06
N SER A 72 15.49 -0.88 -19.17
CA SER A 72 16.37 -0.07 -19.97
C SER A 72 16.73 1.07 -19.05
N LEU A 73 17.78 0.83 -18.26
CA LEU A 73 18.45 1.85 -17.49
C LEU A 73 18.50 3.08 -18.37
N PRO A 74 17.77 4.16 -18.03
CA PRO A 74 17.82 5.35 -18.84
C PRO A 74 19.28 5.75 -18.90
N SER A 75 19.74 6.22 -20.06
CA SER A 75 21.06 6.83 -20.24
C SER A 75 21.47 7.78 -19.08
N VAL A 76 20.48 8.30 -18.33
CA VAL A 76 20.60 8.98 -17.03
C VAL A 76 21.55 8.29 -16.03
N MET A 77 21.60 6.96 -15.91
CA MET A 77 22.58 6.31 -15.00
C MET A 77 24.02 6.47 -15.47
N ALA A 78 24.27 6.72 -16.77
CA ALA A 78 25.61 7.04 -17.27
C ALA A 78 26.08 8.44 -16.82
N SER A 79 25.15 9.32 -16.42
CA SER A 79 25.42 10.74 -16.09
C SER A 79 25.35 11.06 -14.60
N MET A 80 24.97 10.12 -13.74
CA MET A 80 24.86 10.35 -12.30
C MET A 80 26.22 10.17 -11.61
N LYS A 81 26.60 11.14 -10.77
CA LYS A 81 27.77 11.02 -9.90
C LYS A 81 27.45 10.09 -8.74
N PHE A 82 28.20 8.99 -8.66
CA PHE A 82 28.03 7.99 -7.61
C PHE A 82 28.79 8.40 -6.34
N ALA A 83 28.19 8.14 -5.18
CA ALA A 83 28.76 8.50 -3.89
C ALA A 83 29.84 7.48 -3.47
N GLY A 84 31.09 7.73 -3.89
CA GLY A 84 32.27 6.98 -3.44
C GLY A 84 32.34 5.52 -3.92
N PRO A 85 33.38 4.77 -3.52
CA PRO A 85 33.55 3.38 -3.94
C PRO A 85 32.48 2.48 -3.29
N ASN A 86 31.58 1.95 -4.12
CA ASN A 86 30.65 0.85 -3.82
C ASN A 86 29.81 1.00 -2.53
N LYS A 87 29.14 2.14 -2.37
CA LYS A 87 28.07 2.27 -1.36
C LYS A 87 26.74 1.93 -2.00
N TYR A 88 26.16 0.79 -1.63
CA TYR A 88 24.84 0.37 -2.07
C TYR A 88 23.81 0.69 -0.99
N GLN A 89 22.75 1.41 -1.33
CA GLN A 89 21.69 1.71 -0.35
C GLN A 89 20.68 0.57 -0.26
N TRP A 90 20.35 -0.07 -1.40
CA TRP A 90 19.44 -1.24 -1.47
C TRP A 90 19.84 -2.15 -2.64
N GLY A 91 20.24 -3.39 -2.36
CA GLY A 91 20.64 -4.38 -3.39
C GLY A 91 21.88 -3.97 -4.18
N ASN A 92 21.92 -4.30 -5.48
CA ASN A 92 23.02 -3.93 -6.39
C ASN A 92 22.92 -2.50 -6.94
N THR A 93 22.06 -1.66 -6.37
CA THR A 93 21.87 -0.28 -6.83
C THR A 93 22.84 0.66 -6.09
N PRO A 94 23.80 1.29 -6.79
CA PRO A 94 24.75 2.20 -6.17
C PRO A 94 24.08 3.50 -5.71
N ALA A 95 24.61 4.07 -4.62
CA ALA A 95 24.17 5.36 -4.11
C ALA A 95 24.56 6.49 -5.08
N VAL A 96 23.59 7.34 -5.46
CA VAL A 96 23.79 8.53 -6.29
C VAL A 96 23.59 9.79 -5.45
N ASP A 97 24.45 10.79 -5.61
CA ASP A 97 24.29 12.08 -4.96
C ASP A 97 23.53 13.05 -5.88
N VAL A 98 22.22 13.20 -5.62
CA VAL A 98 21.33 14.09 -6.37
C VAL A 98 21.50 15.55 -5.97
N LEU A 99 21.98 15.81 -4.75
CA LEU A 99 22.12 17.18 -4.21
C LEU A 99 23.46 17.81 -4.57
N GLN A 100 24.43 17.02 -5.08
CA GLN A 100 25.78 17.46 -5.43
C GLN A 100 26.42 18.27 -4.29
N LEU A 101 26.40 17.73 -3.07
CA LEU A 101 26.83 18.47 -1.86
C LEU A 101 28.28 18.96 -1.92
N GLU A 102 29.11 18.30 -2.74
CA GLU A 102 30.50 18.70 -3.02
C GLU A 102 30.64 20.01 -3.80
N SER A 103 29.57 20.50 -4.43
CA SER A 103 29.59 21.67 -5.32
C SER A 103 29.01 22.94 -4.68
N ASN A 104 28.69 22.92 -3.38
CA ASN A 104 28.09 24.03 -2.64
C ASN A 104 29.09 24.74 -1.71
#